data_AF-U2YQ42-F1
#
_entry.id   AF-U2YQ42-F1
#
_cell.length_a   1.000
_cell.length_b   1.000
_cell.length_c   1.000
_cell.angle_alpha   90.00
_cell.angle_beta   90.00
_cell.angle_gamma   90.00
#
_symmetry.space_group_name_H-M   'P 1'
#
loop_
_entity.id
_entity.type
_entity.pdbx_description
1 polymer ?
#
loop_
_entity_poly.entity_id
_entity_poly.type
_entity_poly.pdbx_seq_one_letter_code
_entity_poly.pdbx_strand_id
1 'polypeptide(L)'
;MAETACIQRIARERRYHRFFQIVDKVVEEIQAHQWVDTGKPKRRLRGEQLQMLRASVETLIRDSVAVVYQRKRKGESSIHLHRNWYSTPASPADLAHSIHVQRAYQGMLELGYLEQTRKGVYDRQGRKDGSTRSRLTRYRATDHLIGKFTPEEQEVLPVIVPPSMPYAPIRIQVKTEDGRREASLAPETGEVLLMQWHLERINRVLTSRWYDLLIPDAELAELQARLADDPDGGKPLALDRRTLHRVFNDADLTTGGRFYGGWWQNVPKKYRRHLLVNGKRMVEIDYSNLHPVILYAEAGVKPPEDCYRCIFDAGTEAKGGDDLRSMVKAAFNAMLNAGKELRQAPKGINPGRFDMTWRQVSDAILTAHEPIAHHFYTGVGKRLQRKDSDVAERVMLAFIDSGIPILPIHDSFLVHEGHRDLLNERMQAALTAICGVVTKLKPVEPDLDQILAEQAAEQEMDSEGFGAETTQDLGEILATQEGHDKRLDAFLALPSADENSD
;
A
#
# COMPACT_ATOMS: atom_id res chain seq x y z
N MET A 1 17.81 2.98 -29.33
CA MET A 1 17.50 4.44 -29.19
C MET A 1 16.08 4.85 -29.62
N ALA A 2 15.09 3.96 -29.73
CA ALA A 2 13.67 4.36 -29.88
C ALA A 2 12.67 3.21 -29.63
N GLU A 3 13.08 1.94 -29.80
CA GLU A 3 12.17 0.79 -29.70
C GLU A 3 12.07 0.15 -28.31
N THR A 4 13.08 0.35 -27.46
CA THR A 4 13.08 0.00 -26.03
C THR A 4 12.61 1.20 -25.19
N ALA A 5 11.74 2.03 -25.74
CA ALA A 5 10.72 2.78 -24.98
C ALA A 5 9.65 1.77 -24.48
N CYS A 6 10.16 0.72 -23.84
CA CYS A 6 9.71 -0.66 -23.94
C CYS A 6 8.42 -0.82 -23.16
N ILE A 7 7.33 -0.91 -23.94
CA ILE A 7 6.15 -1.72 -23.62
C ILE A 7 5.19 -1.02 -22.63
N GLN A 8 4.26 -0.27 -23.23
CA GLN A 8 3.08 0.41 -22.65
C GLN A 8 3.36 1.79 -22.03
N ARG A 9 3.80 2.75 -22.84
CA ARG A 9 2.87 3.74 -23.42
C ARG A 9 1.44 3.17 -23.48
N ILE A 10 0.74 3.26 -22.34
CA ILE A 10 -0.57 2.64 -22.10
C ILE A 10 -1.42 2.84 -23.34
N ALA A 11 -1.70 1.75 -24.07
CA ALA A 11 -2.86 1.73 -24.93
C ALA A 11 -3.99 2.10 -23.99
N ARG A 12 -4.51 3.33 -24.11
CA ARG A 12 -5.60 3.86 -23.28
C ARG A 12 -6.69 2.81 -23.29
N GLU A 13 -6.72 2.00 -22.25
CA GLU A 13 -7.49 0.76 -22.31
C GLU A 13 -8.93 1.16 -22.57
N ARG A 14 -9.58 0.42 -23.47
CA ARG A 14 -10.92 0.78 -23.94
C ARG A 14 -11.90 0.91 -22.77
N ARG A 15 -11.70 0.14 -21.70
CA ARG A 15 -12.49 0.23 -20.47
C ARG A 15 -12.41 1.57 -19.74
N TYR A 16 -11.35 2.36 -19.91
CA TYR A 16 -11.19 3.69 -19.29
C TYR A 16 -11.43 4.83 -20.29
N HIS A 17 -12.14 4.56 -21.39
CA HIS A 17 -12.32 5.52 -22.47
C HIS A 17 -12.89 6.86 -22.00
N ARG A 18 -13.93 6.85 -21.15
CA ARG A 18 -14.53 8.08 -20.62
C ARG A 18 -13.54 8.91 -19.83
N PHE A 19 -12.78 8.29 -18.94
CA PHE A 19 -11.74 8.96 -18.16
C PHE A 19 -10.74 9.68 -19.08
N PHE A 20 -10.25 9.00 -20.13
CA PHE A 20 -9.30 9.60 -21.06
C PHE A 20 -9.91 10.70 -21.95
N GLN A 21 -11.20 10.62 -22.28
CA GLN A 21 -11.91 11.72 -22.95
C GLN A 21 -11.97 12.97 -22.07
N ILE A 22 -12.21 12.81 -20.77
CA ILE A 22 -12.23 13.93 -19.81
C ILE A 22 -10.84 14.54 -19.69
N VAL A 23 -9.79 13.72 -19.56
CA VAL A 23 -8.39 14.17 -19.56
C VAL A 23 -8.09 15.02 -20.80
N ASP A 24 -8.46 14.55 -21.99
CA ASP A 24 -8.18 15.27 -23.23
C ASP A 24 -8.91 16.60 -23.33
N LYS A 25 -10.18 16.65 -22.89
CA LYS A 25 -10.94 17.91 -22.83
C LYS A 25 -10.29 18.92 -21.89
N VAL A 26 -9.92 18.49 -20.68
CA VAL A 26 -9.26 19.36 -19.70
C VAL A 26 -7.91 19.87 -20.21
N VAL A 27 -7.13 19.01 -20.91
CA VAL A 27 -5.87 19.42 -21.55
C VAL A 27 -6.12 20.53 -22.57
N GLU A 28 -7.12 20.38 -23.44
CA GLU A 28 -7.47 21.40 -24.43
C GLU A 28 -7.95 22.71 -23.80
N GLU A 29 -8.75 22.64 -22.74
CA GLU A 29 -9.18 23.81 -21.98
C GLU A 29 -7.98 24.54 -21.35
N ILE A 30 -7.03 23.82 -20.74
CA ILE A 30 -5.79 24.41 -20.19
C ILE A 30 -4.92 25.04 -21.29
N GLN A 31 -4.92 24.47 -22.50
CA GLN A 31 -4.20 25.07 -23.64
C GLN A 31 -4.83 26.38 -24.13
N ALA A 32 -6.15 26.54 -23.97
CA ALA A 32 -6.90 27.73 -24.35
C ALA A 32 -7.11 28.73 -23.20
N HIS A 33 -6.85 28.33 -21.95
CA HIS A 33 -7.13 29.09 -20.73
C HIS A 33 -6.45 30.46 -20.72
N GLN A 34 -7.21 31.50 -20.38
CA GLN A 34 -6.70 32.84 -20.13
C GLN A 34 -6.33 32.94 -18.65
N TRP A 35 -5.03 33.04 -18.39
CA TRP A 35 -4.50 32.97 -17.03
C TRP A 35 -4.82 34.23 -16.23
N VAL A 36 -5.27 34.07 -14.99
CA VAL A 36 -5.70 35.19 -14.14
C VAL A 36 -4.59 36.22 -13.93
N ASP A 37 -3.34 35.78 -13.84
CA ASP A 37 -2.17 36.62 -13.60
C ASP A 37 -1.79 37.53 -14.78
N THR A 38 -2.03 37.06 -16.00
CA THR A 38 -1.53 37.69 -17.24
C THR A 38 -2.64 38.15 -18.18
N GLY A 39 -3.88 37.70 -17.95
CA GLY A 39 -5.05 37.96 -18.80
C GLY A 39 -4.93 37.40 -20.22
N LYS A 40 -3.96 36.51 -20.47
CA LYS A 40 -3.62 36.00 -21.81
C LYS A 40 -3.40 34.49 -21.79
N PRO A 41 -3.67 33.78 -22.90
CA PRO A 41 -3.34 32.37 -22.99
C PRO A 41 -1.82 32.16 -23.11
N LYS A 42 -1.31 31.13 -22.42
CA LYS A 42 0.08 30.68 -22.59
C LYS A 42 0.27 30.03 -23.96
N ARG A 43 1.50 30.07 -24.49
CA ARG A 43 1.87 29.36 -25.73
C ARG A 43 1.42 27.89 -25.66
N ARG A 44 0.70 27.42 -26.67
CA ARG A 44 0.25 26.02 -26.79
C ARG A 44 1.45 25.06 -26.81
N LEU A 45 1.34 23.96 -26.07
CA LEU A 45 2.38 22.93 -26.01
C LEU A 45 2.24 21.98 -27.20
N ARG A 46 3.37 21.41 -27.65
CA ARG A 46 3.43 20.43 -28.74
C ARG A 46 4.46 19.36 -28.41
N GLY A 47 4.42 18.24 -29.14
CA GLY A 47 5.40 17.15 -28.99
C GLY A 47 5.44 16.60 -27.56
N GLU A 48 6.64 16.44 -27.02
CA GLU A 48 6.91 15.90 -25.68
C GLU A 48 6.22 16.72 -24.58
N GLN A 49 6.28 18.06 -24.64
CA GLN A 49 5.66 18.91 -23.62
C GLN A 49 4.13 18.73 -23.55
N LEU A 50 3.48 18.46 -24.68
CA LEU A 50 2.05 18.16 -24.70
C LEU A 50 1.75 16.78 -24.07
N GLN A 51 2.64 15.80 -24.26
CA GLN A 51 2.52 14.50 -23.61
C GLN A 51 2.69 14.63 -22.09
N MET A 52 3.65 15.43 -21.63
CA MET A 52 3.81 15.74 -20.19
C MET A 52 2.59 16.45 -19.60
N LEU A 53 1.96 17.36 -20.36
CA LEU A 53 0.72 18.01 -19.92
C LEU A 53 -0.42 16.99 -19.79
N ARG A 54 -0.56 16.08 -20.76
CA ARG A 54 -1.55 14.98 -20.70
C ARG A 54 -1.31 14.08 -19.49
N ALA A 55 -0.07 13.61 -19.27
CA ALA A 55 0.30 12.80 -18.11
C ALA A 55 0.05 13.52 -16.78
N SER A 56 0.29 14.84 -16.75
CA SER A 56 0.03 15.66 -15.57
C SER A 56 -1.46 15.76 -15.25
N VAL A 57 -2.29 16.07 -16.24
CA VAL A 57 -3.76 16.14 -16.07
C VAL A 57 -4.32 14.77 -15.72
N GLU A 58 -3.86 13.72 -16.39
CA GLU A 58 -4.22 12.33 -16.08
C GLU A 58 -3.94 11.98 -14.61
N THR A 59 -2.73 12.28 -14.13
CA THR A 59 -2.34 12.03 -12.73
C THR A 59 -3.21 12.82 -11.75
N LEU A 60 -3.44 14.11 -12.02
CA LEU A 60 -4.23 14.96 -11.13
C LEU A 60 -5.70 14.52 -11.05
N ILE A 61 -6.30 14.13 -12.18
CA ILE A 61 -7.67 13.61 -12.22
C ILE A 61 -7.72 12.24 -11.55
N ARG A 62 -6.85 11.28 -11.90
CA ARG A 62 -6.80 9.95 -11.28
C ARG A 62 -6.71 10.06 -9.77
N ASP A 63 -5.71 10.77 -9.26
CA ASP A 63 -5.44 10.84 -7.82
C ASP A 63 -6.58 11.52 -7.06
N SER A 64 -7.26 12.51 -7.66
CA SER A 64 -8.35 13.22 -6.97
C SER A 64 -9.72 12.54 -7.09
N VAL A 65 -9.96 11.78 -8.16
CA VAL A 65 -11.24 11.10 -8.42
C VAL A 65 -11.28 9.70 -7.82
N ALA A 66 -10.15 8.97 -7.81
CA ALA A 66 -10.08 7.62 -7.25
C ALA A 66 -10.39 7.53 -5.75
N VAL A 67 -10.29 8.65 -5.04
CA VAL A 67 -10.59 8.78 -3.60
C VAL A 67 -11.99 9.37 -3.33
N VAL A 68 -12.85 9.44 -4.35
CA VAL A 68 -14.24 9.87 -4.22
C VAL A 68 -15.14 8.64 -4.18
N TYR A 69 -15.57 8.28 -2.98
CA TYR A 69 -16.45 7.13 -2.72
C TYR A 69 -17.93 7.52 -2.65
N GLN A 70 -18.21 8.80 -2.34
CA GLN A 70 -19.56 9.32 -2.20
C GLN A 70 -19.61 10.76 -2.72
N ARG A 71 -20.74 11.18 -3.30
CA ARG A 71 -20.92 12.55 -3.83
C ARG A 71 -20.66 13.65 -2.79
N LYS A 72 -21.05 13.41 -1.52
CA LYS A 72 -20.97 14.41 -0.43
C LYS A 72 -19.60 14.46 0.27
N ARG A 73 -18.79 13.40 0.19
CA ARG A 73 -17.49 13.29 0.88
C ARG A 73 -16.40 12.94 -0.12
N LYS A 74 -15.63 13.96 -0.51
CA LYS A 74 -14.53 13.83 -1.46
C LYS A 74 -13.20 13.73 -0.72
N GLY A 75 -12.46 12.66 -0.96
CA GLY A 75 -11.13 12.45 -0.39
C GLY A 75 -10.11 13.51 -0.83
N GLU A 76 -9.06 13.66 -0.05
CA GLU A 76 -7.94 14.55 -0.36
C GLU A 76 -6.75 13.77 -0.95
N SER A 77 -6.15 14.35 -1.99
CA SER A 77 -4.88 13.89 -2.56
C SER A 77 -3.76 14.90 -2.30
N SER A 78 -2.51 14.46 -2.43
CA SER A 78 -1.32 15.27 -2.15
C SER A 78 -0.52 15.60 -3.39
N ILE A 79 0.07 16.79 -3.43
CA ILE A 79 0.97 17.23 -4.49
C ILE A 79 2.26 17.84 -3.93
N HIS A 80 3.39 17.52 -4.57
CA HIS A 80 4.66 18.21 -4.34
C HIS A 80 4.69 19.54 -5.10
N LEU A 81 4.78 20.68 -4.41
CA LEU A 81 4.85 21.99 -5.11
C LEU A 81 6.28 22.44 -5.42
N HIS A 82 7.29 21.86 -4.75
CA HIS A 82 8.67 22.32 -4.84
C HIS A 82 9.39 21.77 -6.07
N ARG A 83 10.05 22.64 -6.85
CA ARG A 83 10.70 22.27 -8.12
C ARG A 83 11.71 21.14 -7.98
N ASN A 84 12.48 21.13 -6.90
CA ASN A 84 13.57 20.15 -6.71
C ASN A 84 13.05 18.70 -6.67
N TRP A 85 11.80 18.47 -6.27
CA TRP A 85 11.24 17.11 -6.26
C TRP A 85 11.18 16.54 -7.66
N TYR A 86 10.72 17.31 -8.64
CA TYR A 86 10.62 16.95 -10.07
C TYR A 86 11.96 16.87 -10.80
N SER A 87 13.07 17.10 -10.09
CA SER A 87 14.42 16.91 -10.61
C SER A 87 15.11 15.72 -9.95
N THR A 88 14.42 15.02 -9.04
CA THR A 88 14.97 13.83 -8.40
C THR A 88 14.76 12.58 -9.25
N PRO A 89 15.67 11.59 -9.19
CA PRO A 89 15.47 10.30 -9.85
C PRO A 89 14.22 9.55 -9.36
N ALA A 90 13.70 9.91 -8.17
CA ALA A 90 12.49 9.33 -7.60
C ALA A 90 11.19 9.96 -8.14
N SER A 91 11.28 11.05 -8.90
CA SER A 91 10.10 11.71 -9.48
C SER A 91 9.73 11.14 -10.85
N PRO A 92 8.44 11.20 -11.22
CA PRO A 92 7.99 10.75 -12.54
C PRO A 92 8.66 11.53 -13.67
N ALA A 93 9.30 10.84 -14.61
CA ALA A 93 10.03 11.47 -15.72
C ALA A 93 9.12 12.30 -16.65
N ASP A 94 7.84 11.95 -16.71
CA ASP A 94 6.80 12.61 -17.50
C ASP A 94 6.15 13.81 -16.78
N LEU A 95 6.51 14.08 -15.52
CA LEU A 95 5.99 15.21 -14.75
C LEU A 95 7.10 16.26 -14.53
N ALA A 96 7.18 17.26 -15.41
CA ALA A 96 8.05 18.41 -15.18
C ALA A 96 7.38 19.44 -14.26
N HIS A 97 8.11 20.05 -13.32
CA HIS A 97 7.55 21.10 -12.43
C HIS A 97 6.83 22.23 -13.17
N SER A 98 7.42 22.70 -14.28
CA SER A 98 6.87 23.78 -15.11
C SER A 98 5.59 23.41 -15.84
N ILE A 99 5.33 22.11 -16.03
CA ILE A 99 4.13 21.62 -16.70
C ILE A 99 3.14 21.09 -15.65
N HIS A 100 3.55 20.15 -14.80
CA HIS A 100 2.69 19.53 -13.81
C HIS A 100 2.16 20.53 -12.77
N VAL A 101 3.04 21.32 -12.15
CA VAL A 101 2.62 22.27 -11.11
C VAL A 101 2.17 23.58 -11.74
N GLN A 102 3.06 24.24 -12.49
CA GLN A 102 2.82 25.62 -12.94
C GLN A 102 1.76 25.74 -14.05
N ARG A 103 1.44 24.63 -14.75
CA ARG A 103 0.48 24.66 -15.87
C ARG A 103 -0.74 23.76 -15.65
N ALA A 104 -0.55 22.48 -15.33
CA ALA A 104 -1.66 21.56 -15.16
C ALA A 104 -2.40 21.84 -13.85
N TYR A 105 -1.71 21.74 -12.70
CA TYR A 105 -2.32 21.95 -11.39
C TYR A 105 -2.91 23.36 -11.23
N GLN A 106 -2.14 24.42 -11.51
CA GLN A 106 -2.65 25.79 -11.44
C GLN A 106 -3.78 26.06 -12.45
N GLY A 107 -3.66 25.54 -13.68
CA GLY A 107 -4.72 25.70 -14.68
C GLY A 107 -6.02 25.00 -14.25
N MET A 108 -5.94 23.81 -13.67
CA MET A 108 -7.10 23.10 -13.13
C MET A 108 -7.70 23.77 -11.89
N LEU A 109 -6.90 24.48 -11.08
CA LEU A 109 -7.42 25.32 -9.99
C LEU A 109 -8.19 26.53 -10.54
N GLU A 110 -7.60 27.27 -11.50
CA GLU A 110 -8.24 28.45 -12.10
C GLU A 110 -9.50 28.13 -12.91
N LEU A 111 -9.50 26.98 -13.60
CA LEU A 111 -10.67 26.45 -14.32
C LEU A 111 -11.71 25.82 -13.38
N GLY A 112 -11.43 25.73 -12.08
CA GLY A 112 -12.35 25.21 -11.07
C GLY A 112 -12.53 23.70 -11.08
N TYR A 113 -11.63 22.93 -11.71
CA TYR A 113 -11.63 21.46 -11.68
C TYR A 113 -11.12 20.89 -10.35
N LEU A 114 -10.15 21.57 -9.74
CA LEU A 114 -9.57 21.19 -8.47
C LEU A 114 -9.72 22.32 -7.47
N GLU A 115 -9.68 21.97 -6.19
CA GLU A 115 -9.54 22.94 -5.11
C GLU A 115 -8.43 22.52 -4.16
N GLN A 116 -7.65 23.50 -3.68
CA GLN A 116 -6.62 23.26 -2.68
C GLN A 116 -7.22 23.36 -1.28
N THR A 117 -7.29 22.24 -0.57
CA THR A 117 -7.93 22.17 0.75
C THR A 117 -6.98 22.56 1.88
N ARG A 118 -5.70 22.17 1.79
CA ARG A 118 -4.70 22.43 2.85
C ARG A 118 -3.34 22.79 2.24
N LYS A 119 -2.74 23.90 2.68
CA LYS A 119 -1.35 24.25 2.32
C LYS A 119 -0.36 23.28 2.96
N GLY A 120 0.66 22.85 2.22
CA GLY A 120 1.74 22.04 2.77
C GLY A 120 2.54 22.79 3.86
N VAL A 121 3.14 22.05 4.78
CA VAL A 121 4.04 22.57 5.82
C VAL A 121 5.35 21.80 5.72
N TYR A 122 6.47 22.51 5.71
CA TYR A 122 7.79 21.90 5.78
C TYR A 122 8.36 22.12 7.19
N ASP A 123 8.51 21.02 7.92
CA ASP A 123 9.11 21.03 9.25
C ASP A 123 10.64 21.06 9.11
N ARG A 124 11.24 22.22 9.40
CA ARG A 124 12.69 22.45 9.27
C ARG A 124 13.51 21.83 10.38
N GLN A 125 12.93 21.62 11.55
CA GLN A 125 13.64 21.15 12.74
C GLN A 125 13.52 19.64 12.91
N GLY A 126 12.41 19.05 12.45
CA GLY A 126 12.09 17.67 12.77
C GLY A 126 11.88 17.49 14.28
N ARG A 127 11.37 16.34 14.69
CA ARG A 127 11.30 15.97 16.09
C ARG A 127 12.63 15.32 16.51
N LYS A 128 12.94 15.38 17.81
CA LYS A 128 14.10 14.69 18.41
C LYS A 128 14.12 13.18 18.16
N ASP A 129 12.99 12.58 17.78
CA ASP A 129 12.84 11.16 17.44
C ASP A 129 13.08 10.84 15.95
N GLY A 130 13.44 11.83 15.13
CA GLY A 130 13.67 11.69 13.70
C GLY A 130 12.41 11.67 12.82
N SER A 131 11.21 11.84 13.40
CA SER A 131 9.98 12.05 12.64
C SER A 131 9.82 13.52 12.24
N THR A 132 9.16 13.78 11.10
CA THR A 132 8.92 15.16 10.61
C THR A 132 7.43 15.44 10.58
N ARG A 133 6.99 16.64 10.98
CA ARG A 133 5.60 17.10 10.73
C ARG A 133 5.41 17.66 9.31
N SER A 134 6.36 17.40 8.41
CA SER A 134 6.27 17.83 7.03
C SER A 134 5.04 17.19 6.37
N ARG A 135 4.20 18.02 5.77
CA ARG A 135 3.00 17.61 5.04
C ARG A 135 2.99 18.26 3.68
N LEU A 136 2.64 17.48 2.66
CA LEU A 136 2.42 17.99 1.32
C LEU A 136 1.16 18.84 1.25
N THR A 137 1.06 19.65 0.21
CA THR A 137 -0.18 20.37 -0.12
C THR A 137 -1.26 19.36 -0.46
N ARG A 138 -2.47 19.56 0.07
CA ARG A 138 -3.64 18.74 -0.19
C ARG A 138 -4.61 19.45 -1.14
N TYR A 139 -5.21 18.67 -2.03
CA TYR A 139 -6.20 19.11 -3.00
C TYR A 139 -7.26 18.03 -3.21
N ARG A 140 -8.41 18.39 -3.77
CA ARG A 140 -9.48 17.44 -4.13
C ARG A 140 -10.19 17.86 -5.41
N ALA A 141 -10.95 16.94 -6.00
CA ALA A 141 -11.82 17.21 -7.13
C ALA A 141 -13.02 18.08 -6.71
N THR A 142 -13.39 19.06 -7.54
CA THR A 142 -14.60 19.87 -7.32
C THR A 142 -15.83 19.18 -7.92
N ASP A 143 -17.04 19.67 -7.63
CA ASP A 143 -18.25 19.19 -8.32
C ASP A 143 -18.19 19.43 -9.83
N HIS A 144 -17.42 20.43 -10.28
CA HIS A 144 -17.22 20.68 -11.71
C HIS A 144 -16.49 19.53 -12.41
N LEU A 145 -15.44 18.98 -11.78
CA LEU A 145 -14.73 17.82 -12.32
C LEU A 145 -15.58 16.55 -12.25
N ILE A 146 -16.22 16.31 -11.10
CA ILE A 146 -17.06 15.12 -10.89
C ILE A 146 -18.26 15.12 -11.85
N GLY A 147 -18.84 16.29 -12.13
CA GLY A 147 -19.94 16.45 -13.09
C GLY A 147 -19.59 16.17 -14.55
N LYS A 148 -18.31 15.92 -14.89
CA LYS A 148 -17.92 15.44 -16.23
C LYS A 148 -18.21 13.94 -16.42
N PHE A 149 -18.37 13.21 -15.32
CA PHE A 149 -18.84 11.82 -15.29
C PHE A 149 -20.36 11.77 -15.24
N THR A 150 -20.95 10.75 -15.84
CA THR A 150 -22.40 10.50 -15.81
C THR A 150 -22.88 10.19 -14.38
N PRO A 151 -24.18 10.37 -14.07
CA PRO A 151 -24.71 10.06 -12.74
C PRO A 151 -24.38 8.65 -12.25
N GLU A 152 -24.42 7.67 -13.15
CA GLU A 152 -24.12 6.26 -12.89
C GLU A 152 -22.62 6.05 -12.62
N GLU A 153 -21.75 6.65 -13.44
CA GLU A 153 -20.30 6.62 -13.25
C GLU A 153 -19.85 7.24 -11.91
N GLN A 154 -20.57 8.26 -11.44
CA GLN A 154 -20.27 8.92 -10.17
C GLN A 154 -20.46 8.01 -8.95
N GLU A 155 -21.23 6.92 -9.06
CA GLU A 155 -21.41 5.95 -7.98
C GLU A 155 -20.23 4.96 -7.88
N VAL A 156 -19.42 4.86 -8.93
CA VAL A 156 -18.38 3.83 -9.07
C VAL A 156 -17.04 4.40 -9.53
N LEU A 157 -16.78 5.68 -9.24
CA LEU A 157 -15.56 6.40 -9.64
C LEU A 157 -14.25 5.63 -9.37
N PRO A 158 -14.04 4.96 -8.22
CA PRO A 158 -12.81 4.21 -7.97
C PRO A 158 -12.57 3.04 -8.95
N VAL A 159 -13.63 2.54 -9.59
CA VAL A 159 -13.61 1.42 -10.54
C VAL A 159 -13.20 1.88 -11.94
N ILE A 160 -13.75 3.02 -12.37
CA ILE A 160 -13.64 3.53 -13.75
C ILE A 160 -12.41 4.43 -13.97
N VAL A 161 -11.56 4.56 -12.95
CA VAL A 161 -10.28 5.27 -13.01
C VAL A 161 -9.16 4.25 -13.27
N PRO A 162 -8.26 4.50 -14.23
CA PRO A 162 -7.14 3.61 -14.50
C PRO A 162 -6.21 3.51 -13.28
N PRO A 163 -5.58 2.34 -13.06
CA PRO A 163 -4.66 2.16 -11.94
C PRO A 163 -3.46 3.13 -12.06
N SER A 164 -2.93 3.53 -10.91
CA SER A 164 -1.67 4.26 -10.85
C SER A 164 -0.50 3.31 -11.14
N MET A 165 0.40 3.68 -12.04
CA MET A 165 1.58 2.89 -12.38
C MET A 165 2.82 3.42 -11.66
N PRO A 166 3.73 2.55 -11.20
CA PRO A 166 4.91 2.98 -10.47
C PRO A 166 5.96 3.49 -11.47
N TYR A 167 6.27 4.79 -11.40
CA TYR A 167 7.28 5.43 -12.26
C TYR A 167 8.71 4.91 -12.07
N ALA A 168 8.99 4.33 -10.92
CA ALA A 168 10.26 3.68 -10.60
C ALA A 168 9.94 2.32 -9.97
N PRO A 169 9.97 1.22 -10.75
CA PRO A 169 9.64 -0.12 -10.28
C PRO A 169 10.59 -0.61 -9.17
N ILE A 170 11.87 -0.24 -9.27
CA ILE A 170 12.90 -0.55 -8.29
C ILE A 170 13.53 0.76 -7.81
N ARG A 171 13.54 0.97 -6.49
CA ARG A 171 14.00 2.21 -5.85
C ARG A 171 15.04 1.91 -4.79
N ILE A 172 15.98 2.82 -4.62
CA ILE A 172 16.87 2.82 -3.47
C ILE A 172 16.45 3.98 -2.57
N GLN A 173 16.31 3.73 -1.27
CA GLN A 173 16.00 4.72 -0.26
C GLN A 173 16.98 4.60 0.91
N VAL A 174 17.99 5.49 0.93
CA VAL A 174 19.02 5.50 1.98
C VAL A 174 18.63 6.51 3.05
N LYS A 175 18.79 6.12 4.33
CA LYS A 175 18.67 7.05 5.45
C LYS A 175 20.02 7.73 5.68
N THR A 176 20.08 9.05 5.54
CA THR A 176 21.27 9.85 5.80
C THR A 176 21.53 10.00 7.30
N GLU A 177 22.73 10.47 7.68
CA GLU A 177 23.12 10.70 9.07
C GLU A 177 22.18 11.67 9.80
N ASP A 178 21.68 12.69 9.08
CA ASP A 178 20.68 13.65 9.56
C ASP A 178 19.27 13.05 9.74
N GLY A 179 19.12 11.75 9.49
CA GLY A 179 17.86 11.02 9.60
C GLY A 179 16.91 11.23 8.42
N ARG A 180 17.30 12.01 7.41
CA ARG A 180 16.52 12.19 6.18
C ARG A 180 16.58 10.93 5.32
N ARG A 181 15.58 10.73 4.48
CA ARG A 181 15.58 9.64 3.49
C ARG A 181 15.79 10.23 2.11
N GLU A 182 16.83 9.78 1.43
CA GLU A 182 17.13 10.13 0.05
C GLU A 182 16.75 8.96 -0.84
N ALA A 183 16.05 9.26 -1.94
CA ALA A 183 15.61 8.26 -2.88
C ALA A 183 16.33 8.43 -4.22
N SER A 184 16.82 7.33 -4.77
CA SER A 184 17.49 7.25 -6.07
C SER A 184 16.98 6.06 -6.88
N LEU A 185 17.29 6.07 -8.19
CA LEU A 185 17.03 4.93 -9.06
C LEU A 185 18.05 3.82 -8.80
N ALA A 186 17.61 2.57 -8.98
CA ALA A 186 18.51 1.43 -8.97
C ALA A 186 19.46 1.44 -10.18
N PRO A 187 20.68 0.89 -10.05
CA PRO A 187 21.60 0.77 -11.17
C PRO A 187 21.04 -0.17 -12.25
N GLU A 188 21.39 0.06 -13.52
CA GLU A 188 21.01 -0.83 -14.63
C GLU A 188 21.91 -2.07 -14.65
N THR A 189 21.63 -3.04 -13.78
CA THR A 189 22.32 -4.35 -13.74
C THR A 189 21.40 -5.46 -14.24
N GLY A 190 21.97 -6.61 -14.60
CA GLY A 190 21.17 -7.79 -15.00
C GLY A 190 20.19 -8.26 -13.91
N GLU A 191 20.58 -8.16 -12.63
CA GLU A 191 19.69 -8.44 -11.49
C GLU A 191 18.50 -7.47 -11.47
N VAL A 192 18.75 -6.16 -11.64
CA VAL A 192 17.70 -5.13 -11.64
C VAL A 192 16.75 -5.30 -12.82
N LEU A 193 17.27 -5.60 -14.01
CA LEU A 193 16.44 -5.87 -15.18
C LEU A 193 15.54 -7.11 -14.98
N LEU A 194 16.08 -8.17 -14.35
CA LEU A 194 15.29 -9.35 -14.01
C LEU A 194 14.19 -9.02 -12.98
N MET A 195 14.51 -8.27 -11.93
CA MET A 195 13.53 -7.83 -10.93
C MET A 195 12.44 -6.95 -11.54
N GLN A 196 12.80 -6.05 -12.47
CA GLN A 196 11.84 -5.24 -13.21
C GLN A 196 10.89 -6.12 -14.03
N TRP A 197 11.42 -7.09 -14.77
CA TRP A 197 10.62 -8.03 -15.56
C TRP A 197 9.67 -8.88 -14.69
N HIS A 198 10.14 -9.39 -13.54
CA HIS A 198 9.29 -10.09 -12.57
C HIS A 198 8.17 -9.18 -12.06
N LEU A 199 8.51 -7.96 -11.66
CA LEU A 199 7.56 -7.01 -11.11
C LEU A 199 6.52 -6.57 -12.13
N GLU A 200 6.89 -6.40 -13.41
CA GLU A 200 5.95 -6.13 -14.49
C GLU A 200 4.92 -7.25 -14.64
N ARG A 201 5.36 -8.52 -14.63
CA ARG A 201 4.44 -9.67 -14.69
C ARG A 201 3.50 -9.73 -13.49
N ILE A 202 4.02 -9.47 -12.30
CA ILE A 202 3.21 -9.39 -11.07
C ILE A 202 2.17 -8.27 -11.20
N ASN A 203 2.61 -7.06 -11.57
CA ASN A 203 1.73 -5.91 -11.71
C ASN A 203 0.66 -6.09 -12.78
N ARG A 204 0.97 -6.79 -13.88
CA ARG A 204 -0.02 -7.13 -14.92
C ARG A 204 -1.16 -7.98 -14.36
N VAL A 205 -0.85 -9.00 -13.54
CA VAL A 205 -1.87 -9.81 -12.88
C VAL A 205 -2.67 -8.94 -11.91
N LEU A 206 -2.00 -8.09 -11.13
CA LEU A 206 -2.68 -7.23 -10.15
C LEU A 206 -3.63 -6.21 -10.82
N THR A 207 -3.19 -5.50 -11.86
CA THR A 207 -4.03 -4.48 -12.53
C THR A 207 -5.21 -5.06 -13.31
N SER A 208 -5.21 -6.36 -13.60
CA SER A 208 -6.32 -7.07 -14.25
C SER A 208 -7.50 -7.37 -13.32
N ARG A 209 -7.34 -7.19 -12.00
CA ARG A 209 -8.33 -7.61 -10.99
C ARG A 209 -8.96 -6.43 -10.25
N TRP A 210 -10.14 -6.68 -9.73
CA TRP A 210 -10.86 -5.77 -8.84
C TRP A 210 -10.54 -6.09 -7.39
N TYR A 211 -10.37 -5.03 -6.60
CA TYR A 211 -10.07 -5.12 -5.18
C TYR A 211 -10.99 -4.18 -4.43
N ASP A 212 -11.62 -4.68 -3.37
CA ASP A 212 -12.54 -3.89 -2.56
C ASP A 212 -12.53 -4.35 -1.09
N LEU A 213 -13.26 -3.63 -0.24
CA LEU A 213 -13.62 -4.06 1.10
C LEU A 213 -15.12 -4.37 1.15
N LEU A 214 -15.45 -5.56 1.64
CA LEU A 214 -16.81 -5.97 2.00
C LEU A 214 -17.22 -5.31 3.33
N ILE A 215 -17.44 -4.00 3.27
CA ILE A 215 -17.99 -3.18 4.36
C ILE A 215 -18.98 -2.15 3.78
N PRO A 216 -19.98 -1.71 4.55
CA PRO A 216 -20.89 -0.65 4.12
C PRO A 216 -20.18 0.64 3.75
N ASP A 217 -20.76 1.43 2.84
CA ASP A 217 -20.17 2.70 2.39
C ASP A 217 -20.01 3.72 3.53
N ALA A 218 -20.92 3.70 4.52
CA ALA A 218 -20.81 4.54 5.71
C ALA A 218 -19.56 4.18 6.53
N GLU A 219 -19.31 2.89 6.76
CA GLU A 219 -18.14 2.41 7.48
C GLU A 219 -16.84 2.69 6.69
N LEU A 220 -16.85 2.49 5.37
CA LEU A 220 -15.71 2.86 4.52
C LEU A 220 -15.37 4.35 4.63
N ALA A 221 -16.39 5.22 4.70
CA ALA A 221 -16.20 6.66 4.86
C ALA A 221 -15.59 7.01 6.23
N GLU A 222 -16.00 6.34 7.31
CA GLU A 222 -15.42 6.50 8.64
C GLU A 222 -13.98 5.99 8.72
N LEU A 223 -13.71 4.83 8.11
CA LEU A 223 -12.37 4.28 7.98
C LEU A 223 -11.44 5.27 7.25
N GLN A 224 -11.89 5.86 6.16
CA GLN A 224 -11.14 6.86 5.41
C GLN A 224 -10.86 8.12 6.23
N ALA A 225 -11.86 8.63 6.95
CA ALA A 225 -11.68 9.81 7.80
C ALA A 225 -10.61 9.53 8.88
N ARG A 226 -10.71 8.38 9.54
CA ARG A 226 -9.73 7.95 10.56
C ARG A 226 -8.32 7.78 9.98
N LEU A 227 -8.20 7.22 8.78
CA LEU A 227 -6.91 7.07 8.10
C LEU A 227 -6.34 8.40 7.61
N ALA A 228 -7.17 9.38 7.25
CA ALA A 228 -6.72 10.70 6.82
C ALA A 228 -6.17 11.55 7.97
N ASP A 229 -6.73 11.38 9.18
CA ASP A 229 -6.34 12.13 10.39
C ASP A 229 -5.22 11.45 11.20
N ASP A 230 -4.64 10.36 10.71
CA ASP A 230 -3.55 9.66 11.40
C ASP A 230 -2.30 10.57 11.57
N PRO A 231 -1.88 10.86 12.82
CA PRO A 231 -0.75 11.74 13.11
C PRO A 231 0.61 11.18 12.66
N ASP A 232 0.72 9.87 12.40
CA ASP A 232 1.93 9.22 11.86
C ASP A 232 1.95 9.19 10.31
N GLY A 233 1.04 9.95 9.68
CA GLY A 233 1.06 10.24 8.25
C GLY A 233 -0.06 9.52 7.52
N GLY A 234 -1.28 10.05 7.67
CA GLY A 234 -2.49 9.50 7.08
C GLY A 234 -2.36 9.08 5.62
N LYS A 235 -2.65 7.80 5.38
CA LYS A 235 -2.69 7.16 4.06
C LYS A 235 -4.12 6.71 3.80
N PRO A 236 -4.95 7.55 3.16
CA PRO A 236 -6.27 7.09 2.74
C PRO A 236 -6.13 5.86 1.85
N LEU A 237 -7.16 5.01 1.85
CA LEU A 237 -7.24 3.92 0.90
C LEU A 237 -7.45 4.55 -0.48
N ALA A 238 -6.57 4.26 -1.43
CA ALA A 238 -6.66 4.75 -2.80
C ALA A 238 -6.79 3.51 -3.68
N LEU A 239 -8.03 3.09 -3.97
CA LEU A 239 -8.30 1.78 -4.59
C LEU A 239 -7.68 1.63 -6.00
N ASP A 240 -7.31 2.74 -6.64
CA ASP A 240 -6.57 2.76 -7.90
C ASP A 240 -5.13 2.26 -7.75
N ARG A 241 -4.55 2.30 -6.55
CA ARG A 241 -3.17 1.87 -6.28
C ARG A 241 -3.08 0.35 -6.19
N ARG A 242 -3.05 -0.29 -7.36
CA ARG A 242 -3.04 -1.75 -7.53
C ARG A 242 -1.71 -2.30 -8.05
N THR A 243 -0.66 -1.49 -7.99
CA THR A 243 0.68 -1.88 -8.45
C THR A 243 1.68 -1.85 -7.30
N LEU A 244 2.69 -2.70 -7.42
CA LEU A 244 3.81 -2.80 -6.52
C LEU A 244 5.09 -2.21 -7.12
N HIS A 245 5.99 -1.77 -6.25
CA HIS A 245 7.38 -1.41 -6.51
C HIS A 245 8.26 -1.91 -5.37
N ARG A 246 9.55 -2.12 -5.62
CA ARG A 246 10.52 -2.57 -4.61
C ARG A 246 11.34 -1.40 -4.08
N VAL A 247 11.64 -1.41 -2.78
CA VAL A 247 12.47 -0.37 -2.14
C VAL A 247 13.63 -1.02 -1.39
N PHE A 248 14.85 -0.75 -1.85
CA PHE A 248 16.13 -1.18 -1.26
C PHE A 248 16.71 -0.09 -0.36
N ASN A 249 17.56 -0.46 0.60
CA ASN A 249 18.12 0.51 1.55
C ASN A 249 19.62 0.81 1.34
N ASP A 250 20.22 0.26 0.28
CA ASP A 250 21.63 0.45 -0.12
C ASP A 250 21.78 0.29 -1.64
N ALA A 251 22.88 0.82 -2.17
CA ALA A 251 23.17 0.83 -3.61
C ALA A 251 23.52 -0.55 -4.17
N ASP A 252 24.05 -1.44 -3.32
CA ASP A 252 24.44 -2.80 -3.69
C ASP A 252 23.24 -3.76 -3.65
N LEU A 253 22.04 -3.27 -3.30
CA LEU A 253 20.78 -4.02 -3.25
C LEU A 253 20.85 -5.23 -2.29
N THR A 254 21.69 -5.13 -1.26
CA THR A 254 21.92 -6.21 -0.27
C THR A 254 20.96 -6.15 0.91
N THR A 255 20.23 -5.03 1.07
CA THR A 255 19.31 -4.79 2.18
C THR A 255 18.00 -4.15 1.72
N GLY A 256 16.91 -4.45 2.43
CA GLY A 256 15.57 -4.00 2.02
C GLY A 256 14.96 -4.87 0.93
N GLY A 257 14.36 -4.26 -0.10
CA GLY A 257 13.83 -4.94 -1.28
C GLY A 257 12.33 -5.21 -1.24
N ARG A 258 11.66 -5.04 -0.09
CA ARG A 258 10.23 -5.31 0.08
C ARG A 258 9.36 -4.62 -0.97
N PHE A 259 8.22 -5.24 -1.26
CA PHE A 259 7.20 -4.75 -2.16
C PHE A 259 6.27 -3.74 -1.46
N TYR A 260 6.04 -2.61 -2.13
CA TYR A 260 5.21 -1.51 -1.65
C TYR A 260 4.29 -0.99 -2.76
N GLY A 261 3.16 -0.40 -2.40
CA GLY A 261 2.36 0.42 -3.32
C GLY A 261 0.90 0.02 -3.40
N GLY A 262 0.60 -1.26 -3.17
CA GLY A 262 -0.77 -1.77 -3.12
C GLY A 262 -1.56 -1.15 -1.98
N TRP A 263 -2.77 -0.65 -2.25
CA TRP A 263 -3.61 0.00 -1.25
C TRP A 263 -3.98 -0.93 -0.09
N TRP A 264 -4.07 -2.24 -0.34
CA TRP A 264 -4.32 -3.28 0.68
C TRP A 264 -3.28 -3.26 1.81
N GLN A 265 -2.06 -2.77 1.54
CA GLN A 265 -1.01 -2.64 2.57
C GLN A 265 -1.33 -1.56 3.60
N ASN A 266 -2.20 -0.60 3.28
CA ASN A 266 -2.66 0.44 4.19
C ASN A 266 -3.93 0.02 4.95
N VAL A 267 -4.52 -1.14 4.64
CA VAL A 267 -5.72 -1.64 5.33
C VAL A 267 -5.32 -2.09 6.74
N PRO A 268 -5.91 -1.50 7.80
CA PRO A 268 -5.63 -1.91 9.17
C PRO A 268 -5.93 -3.39 9.38
N LYS A 269 -5.16 -4.07 10.22
CA LYS A 269 -5.26 -5.53 10.43
C LYS A 269 -6.70 -6.02 10.61
N LYS A 270 -7.51 -5.34 11.43
CA LYS A 270 -8.92 -5.70 11.68
C LYS A 270 -9.82 -5.67 10.44
N TYR A 271 -9.49 -4.83 9.45
CA TYR A 271 -10.25 -4.69 8.22
C TYR A 271 -9.82 -5.65 7.10
N ARG A 272 -8.66 -6.30 7.21
CA ARG A 272 -8.10 -7.11 6.12
C ARG A 272 -8.95 -8.35 5.80
N ARG A 273 -9.70 -8.86 6.77
CA ARG A 273 -10.67 -9.97 6.56
C ARG A 273 -11.80 -9.60 5.60
N HIS A 274 -12.08 -8.31 5.41
CA HIS A 274 -13.09 -7.82 4.49
C HIS A 274 -12.54 -7.63 3.06
N LEU A 275 -11.25 -7.88 2.82
CA LEU A 275 -10.68 -7.74 1.48
C LEU A 275 -11.31 -8.74 0.52
N LEU A 276 -11.79 -8.21 -0.61
CA LEU A 276 -12.31 -8.96 -1.73
C LEU A 276 -11.41 -8.82 -2.94
N VAL A 277 -11.28 -9.90 -3.70
CA VAL A 277 -10.71 -9.88 -5.05
C VAL A 277 -11.69 -10.50 -6.02
N ASN A 278 -12.14 -9.72 -7.01
CA ASN A 278 -13.21 -10.12 -7.93
C ASN A 278 -14.44 -10.70 -7.19
N GLY A 279 -14.85 -10.05 -6.09
CA GLY A 279 -15.99 -10.49 -5.28
C GLY A 279 -15.73 -11.67 -4.34
N LYS A 280 -14.51 -12.23 -4.32
CA LYS A 280 -14.19 -13.40 -3.50
C LYS A 280 -13.35 -13.04 -2.26
N ARG A 281 -13.65 -13.68 -1.13
CA ARG A 281 -12.97 -13.44 0.14
C ARG A 281 -11.53 -13.92 0.11
N MET A 282 -10.69 -13.16 0.82
CA MET A 282 -9.26 -13.41 0.94
C MET A 282 -8.92 -13.92 2.35
N VAL A 283 -7.91 -14.79 2.43
CA VAL A 283 -7.28 -15.23 3.68
C VAL A 283 -5.84 -14.73 3.70
N GLU A 284 -5.41 -14.16 4.82
CA GLU A 284 -4.02 -13.75 5.05
C GLU A 284 -3.25 -14.89 5.74
N ILE A 285 -2.14 -15.32 5.16
CA ILE A 285 -1.23 -16.33 5.71
C ILE A 285 0.12 -15.67 6.02
N ASP A 286 0.64 -15.91 7.23
CA ASP A 286 1.86 -15.32 7.78
C ASP A 286 2.89 -16.40 8.16
N TYR A 287 4.17 -16.08 8.03
CA TYR A 287 5.25 -16.92 8.55
C TYR A 287 5.38 -16.73 10.06
N SER A 288 5.42 -17.83 10.82
CA SER A 288 5.80 -17.76 12.24
C SER A 288 7.30 -17.56 12.38
N ASN A 289 7.70 -16.57 13.17
CA ASN A 289 9.09 -16.35 13.60
C ASN A 289 10.10 -16.25 12.45
N LEU A 290 9.72 -15.69 11.29
CA LEU A 290 10.53 -15.73 10.06
C LEU A 290 12.00 -15.33 10.28
N HIS A 291 12.24 -14.11 10.77
CA HIS A 291 13.59 -13.60 11.02
C HIS A 291 14.39 -14.44 12.04
N PRO A 292 13.85 -14.75 13.25
CA PRO A 292 14.50 -15.68 14.16
C PRO A 292 14.86 -17.02 13.51
N VAL A 293 13.93 -17.68 12.81
CA VAL A 293 14.15 -19.00 12.21
C VAL A 293 15.30 -18.98 11.21
N ILE A 294 15.40 -17.92 10.38
CA ILE A 294 16.51 -17.75 9.45
C ILE A 294 17.85 -17.65 10.20
N LEU A 295 17.91 -16.84 11.27
CA LEU A 295 19.15 -16.68 12.06
C LEU A 295 19.55 -17.97 12.79
N TYR A 296 18.59 -18.68 13.38
CA TYR A 296 18.86 -19.96 14.04
C TYR A 296 19.39 -21.02 13.07
N ALA A 297 18.85 -21.06 11.85
CA ALA A 297 19.34 -21.95 10.81
C ALA A 297 20.73 -21.57 10.30
N GLU A 298 21.03 -20.27 10.16
CA GLU A 298 22.40 -19.79 9.87
C GLU A 298 23.39 -20.21 10.97
N ALA A 299 22.94 -20.30 12.22
CA ALA A 299 23.72 -20.81 13.35
C ALA A 299 23.76 -22.35 13.44
N GLY A 300 23.02 -23.07 12.60
CA GLY A 300 22.94 -24.54 12.64
C GLY A 300 22.19 -25.10 13.86
N VAL A 301 21.35 -24.29 14.51
CA VAL A 301 20.62 -24.64 15.74
C VAL A 301 19.12 -24.61 15.49
N LYS A 302 18.36 -25.51 16.12
CA LYS A 302 16.90 -25.51 16.04
C LYS A 302 16.32 -24.34 16.86
N PRO A 303 15.46 -23.49 16.28
CA PRO A 303 14.82 -22.41 17.03
C PRO A 303 13.80 -22.97 18.07
N PRO A 304 13.53 -22.22 19.15
CA PRO A 304 12.37 -22.47 20.02
C PRO A 304 11.06 -22.46 19.22
N GLU A 305 10.02 -23.14 19.72
CA GLU A 305 8.70 -23.16 19.07
C GLU A 305 8.13 -21.75 18.92
N ASP A 306 8.25 -20.93 19.97
CA ASP A 306 7.92 -19.52 19.95
C ASP A 306 9.12 -18.70 20.43
N CYS A 307 9.77 -17.97 19.52
CA CYS A 307 10.95 -17.17 19.82
C CYS A 307 10.65 -15.93 20.68
N TYR A 308 9.42 -15.75 21.16
CA TYR A 308 9.02 -14.58 21.96
C TYR A 308 8.35 -14.98 23.29
N ARG A 309 8.35 -16.27 23.64
CA ARG A 309 7.79 -16.80 24.89
C ARG A 309 8.86 -17.54 25.68
N CYS A 310 8.57 -17.78 26.96
CA CYS A 310 9.46 -18.49 27.89
C CYS A 310 10.82 -17.78 28.06
N ILE A 311 10.80 -16.45 28.02
CA ILE A 311 11.99 -15.60 28.22
C ILE A 311 12.07 -15.16 29.69
N PHE A 312 10.92 -15.00 30.33
CA PHE A 312 10.81 -14.59 31.73
C PHE A 312 10.31 -15.73 32.62
N ASP A 313 10.29 -15.50 33.94
CA ASP A 313 9.77 -16.47 34.90
C ASP A 313 8.27 -16.77 34.64
N ALA A 314 7.84 -17.94 35.09
CA ALA A 314 6.48 -18.44 34.85
C ALA A 314 5.39 -17.49 35.39
N GLY A 315 5.65 -16.77 36.48
CA GLY A 315 4.69 -15.81 37.05
C GLY A 315 4.49 -14.60 36.14
N THR A 316 5.59 -14.05 35.63
CA THR A 316 5.56 -12.95 34.65
C THR A 316 4.87 -13.38 33.35
N GLU A 317 5.24 -14.54 32.80
CA GLU A 317 4.66 -15.06 31.55
C GLU A 317 3.15 -15.29 31.67
N ALA A 318 2.70 -15.85 32.80
CA ALA A 318 1.27 -16.07 33.07
C ALA A 318 0.50 -14.76 33.24
N LYS A 319 1.06 -13.76 33.94
CA LYS A 319 0.44 -12.44 34.13
C LYS A 319 0.40 -11.64 32.82
N GLY A 320 1.45 -11.76 32.00
CA GLY A 320 1.67 -10.92 30.83
C GLY A 320 1.05 -11.43 29.54
N GLY A 321 0.88 -12.74 29.37
CA GLY A 321 0.18 -13.35 28.23
C GLY A 321 0.67 -12.86 26.85
N ASP A 322 -0.28 -12.63 25.94
CA ASP A 322 0.02 -12.15 24.58
C ASP A 322 0.50 -10.70 24.51
N ASP A 323 0.17 -9.88 25.51
CA ASP A 323 0.66 -8.51 25.62
C ASP A 323 2.18 -8.49 25.88
N LEU A 324 2.67 -9.35 26.78
CA LEU A 324 4.09 -9.52 27.04
C LEU A 324 4.82 -10.05 25.81
N ARG A 325 4.28 -11.11 25.19
CA ARG A 325 4.80 -11.67 23.95
C ARG A 325 4.92 -10.62 22.84
N SER A 326 3.92 -9.75 22.71
CA SER A 326 3.91 -8.66 21.71
C SER A 326 4.99 -7.61 22.01
N MET A 327 5.18 -7.25 23.29
CA MET A 327 6.25 -6.36 23.74
C MET A 327 7.63 -6.97 23.45
N VAL A 328 7.83 -8.25 23.78
CA VAL A 328 9.07 -9.00 23.50
C VAL A 328 9.34 -9.04 22.00
N LYS A 329 8.34 -9.36 21.17
CA LYS A 329 8.49 -9.34 19.71
C LYS A 329 8.91 -7.97 19.18
N ALA A 330 8.36 -6.90 19.73
CA ALA A 330 8.74 -5.54 19.37
C ALA A 330 10.18 -5.22 19.81
N ALA A 331 10.56 -5.58 21.04
CA ALA A 331 11.92 -5.42 21.57
C ALA A 331 12.96 -6.20 20.76
N PHE A 332 12.71 -7.48 20.49
CA PHE A 332 13.54 -8.35 19.66
C PHE A 332 13.81 -7.73 18.28
N ASN A 333 12.74 -7.29 17.59
CA ASN A 333 12.88 -6.66 16.28
C ASN A 333 13.61 -5.32 16.35
N ALA A 334 13.41 -4.53 17.40
CA ALA A 334 14.14 -3.28 17.58
C ALA A 334 15.65 -3.53 17.81
N MET A 335 15.99 -4.53 18.62
CA MET A 335 17.37 -4.94 18.88
C MET A 335 18.06 -5.45 17.60
N LEU A 336 17.39 -6.23 16.75
CA LEU A 336 17.95 -6.69 15.46
C LEU A 336 18.19 -5.56 14.44
N ASN A 337 17.35 -4.52 14.48
CA ASN A 337 17.44 -3.40 13.54
C ASN A 337 18.38 -2.27 14.01
N ALA A 338 18.69 -2.22 15.30
CA ALA A 338 19.64 -1.26 15.85
C ALA A 338 21.07 -1.63 15.42
N GLY A 339 21.88 -0.65 15.03
CA GLY A 339 23.31 -0.83 14.73
C GLY A 339 24.24 -0.58 15.93
N LYS A 340 23.65 -0.37 17.11
CA LYS A 340 24.34 -0.20 18.39
C LYS A 340 23.40 -0.54 19.52
N GLU A 341 23.97 -0.87 20.68
CA GLU A 341 23.21 -1.16 21.88
C GLU A 341 22.29 0.02 22.26
N LEU A 342 21.05 -0.31 22.61
CA LEU A 342 20.03 0.66 22.99
C LEU A 342 20.05 0.85 24.51
N ARG A 343 20.21 2.10 24.96
CA ARG A 343 20.23 2.44 26.40
C ARG A 343 18.83 2.58 27.02
N GLN A 344 17.81 2.72 26.19
CA GLN A 344 16.43 3.03 26.56
C GLN A 344 15.48 2.25 25.66
N ALA A 345 14.28 1.96 26.16
CA ALA A 345 13.24 1.32 25.37
C ALA A 345 12.86 2.21 24.17
N PRO A 346 12.81 1.65 22.95
CA PRO A 346 12.28 2.37 21.78
C PRO A 346 10.82 2.78 21.96
N LYS A 347 10.39 3.78 21.20
CA LYS A 347 8.98 4.23 21.15
C LYS A 347 8.06 3.04 20.85
N GLY A 348 6.98 2.91 21.62
CA GLY A 348 6.00 1.83 21.48
C GLY A 348 6.30 0.57 22.28
N ILE A 349 7.47 0.49 22.93
CA ILE A 349 7.83 -0.60 23.83
C ILE A 349 7.79 -0.06 25.26
N ASN A 350 6.96 -0.65 26.12
CA ASN A 350 6.80 -0.21 27.51
C ASN A 350 7.07 -1.36 28.49
N PRO A 351 8.34 -1.62 28.85
CA PRO A 351 8.71 -2.63 29.85
C PRO A 351 8.07 -2.38 31.21
N GLY A 352 7.82 -1.10 31.56
CA GLY A 352 7.22 -0.71 32.83
C GLY A 352 5.78 -1.23 33.03
N ARG A 353 5.07 -1.60 31.94
CA ARG A 353 3.77 -2.28 32.03
C ARG A 353 3.85 -3.64 32.75
N PHE A 354 5.04 -4.24 32.76
CA PHE A 354 5.31 -5.54 33.36
C PHE A 354 6.31 -5.45 34.51
N ASP A 355 6.45 -4.27 35.13
CA ASP A 355 7.35 -4.03 36.26
C ASP A 355 8.85 -4.27 35.92
N MET A 356 9.23 -4.09 34.65
CA MET A 356 10.59 -4.29 34.15
C MET A 356 11.24 -3.02 33.64
N THR A 357 12.57 -2.99 33.68
CA THR A 357 13.40 -2.02 32.98
C THR A 357 13.75 -2.51 31.57
N TRP A 358 14.11 -1.59 30.68
CA TRP A 358 14.60 -1.94 29.34
C TRP A 358 15.78 -2.92 29.39
N ARG A 359 16.72 -2.70 30.32
CA ARG A 359 17.91 -3.54 30.47
C ARG A 359 17.55 -4.98 30.85
N GLN A 360 16.61 -5.17 31.78
CA GLN A 360 16.13 -6.51 32.13
C GLN A 360 15.51 -7.23 30.93
N VAL A 361 14.73 -6.51 30.10
CA VAL A 361 14.15 -7.09 28.88
C VAL A 361 15.23 -7.44 27.86
N SER A 362 16.16 -6.52 27.58
CA SER A 362 17.22 -6.77 26.59
C SER A 362 18.15 -7.90 27.01
N ASP A 363 18.54 -7.96 28.29
CA ASP A 363 19.45 -8.98 28.82
C ASP A 363 18.76 -10.36 28.83
N ALA A 364 17.46 -10.42 29.14
CA ALA A 364 16.68 -11.65 29.07
C ALA A 364 16.56 -12.17 27.63
N ILE A 365 16.31 -11.29 26.65
CA ILE A 365 16.28 -11.65 25.23
C ILE A 365 17.65 -12.19 24.77
N LEU A 366 18.75 -11.49 25.12
CA LEU A 366 20.10 -11.94 24.77
C LEU A 366 20.43 -13.32 25.37
N THR A 367 20.02 -13.55 26.62
CA THR A 367 20.24 -14.82 27.32
C THR A 367 19.41 -15.96 26.72
N ALA A 368 18.13 -15.72 26.46
CA ALA A 368 17.23 -16.72 25.87
C ALA A 368 17.62 -17.09 24.44
N HIS A 369 18.22 -16.14 23.71
CA HIS A 369 18.64 -16.30 22.32
C HIS A 369 20.17 -16.34 22.14
N GLU A 370 20.89 -16.89 23.12
CA GLU A 370 22.36 -16.98 23.13
C GLU A 370 22.96 -17.44 21.77
N PRO A 371 22.43 -18.47 21.08
CA PRO A 371 22.99 -18.94 19.80
C PRO A 371 22.99 -17.88 18.69
N ILE A 372 22.07 -16.92 18.75
CA ILE A 372 21.95 -15.83 17.76
C ILE A 372 22.26 -14.46 18.39
N ALA A 373 22.75 -14.42 19.64
CA ALA A 373 22.90 -13.18 20.39
C ALA A 373 23.84 -12.17 19.71
N HIS A 374 24.86 -12.69 19.02
CA HIS A 374 25.85 -11.92 18.25
C HIS A 374 25.24 -11.15 17.05
N HIS A 375 23.99 -11.43 16.67
CA HIS A 375 23.28 -10.69 15.63
C HIS A 375 22.53 -9.46 16.15
N PHE A 376 22.20 -9.37 17.44
CA PHE A 376 21.54 -8.19 17.98
C PHE A 376 22.49 -6.99 17.95
N TYR A 377 21.90 -5.80 17.77
CA TYR A 377 22.62 -4.54 17.71
C TYR A 377 23.63 -4.40 16.55
N THR A 378 23.52 -5.25 15.53
CA THR A 378 24.35 -5.19 14.30
C THR A 378 23.64 -4.54 13.12
N GLY A 379 22.33 -4.31 13.21
CA GLY A 379 21.49 -3.85 12.10
C GLY A 379 21.15 -4.93 11.07
N VAL A 380 21.35 -6.22 11.39
CA VAL A 380 21.09 -7.38 10.50
C VAL A 380 19.65 -7.43 9.97
N GLY A 381 18.70 -6.78 10.65
CA GLY A 381 17.30 -6.76 10.24
C GLY A 381 17.07 -6.32 8.79
N LYS A 382 17.88 -5.40 8.25
CA LYS A 382 17.75 -4.98 6.84
C LYS A 382 18.25 -6.05 5.85
N ARG A 383 19.25 -6.86 6.23
CA ARG A 383 19.72 -8.02 5.45
C ARG A 383 18.68 -9.14 5.47
N LEU A 384 18.06 -9.39 6.62
CA LEU A 384 16.95 -10.33 6.72
C LEU A 384 15.75 -9.89 5.87
N GLN A 385 15.51 -8.57 5.82
CA GLN A 385 14.53 -7.98 4.91
C GLN A 385 14.84 -8.26 3.43
N ARG A 386 16.11 -8.34 3.03
CA ARG A 386 16.48 -8.74 1.66
C ARG A 386 16.03 -10.16 1.34
N LYS A 387 16.27 -11.09 2.28
CA LYS A 387 15.85 -12.49 2.16
C LYS A 387 14.32 -12.63 2.16
N ASP A 388 13.63 -11.91 3.06
CA ASP A 388 12.15 -11.90 3.10
C ASP A 388 11.56 -11.48 1.75
N SER A 389 12.19 -10.51 1.10
CA SER A 389 11.74 -10.00 -0.18
C SER A 389 11.97 -10.99 -1.32
N ASP A 390 13.04 -11.77 -1.32
CA ASP A 390 13.26 -12.81 -2.34
C ASP A 390 12.27 -13.96 -2.19
N VAL A 391 11.97 -14.35 -0.95
CA VAL A 391 10.90 -15.30 -0.66
C VAL A 391 9.57 -14.77 -1.19
N ALA A 392 9.24 -13.50 -0.91
CA ALA A 392 8.00 -12.90 -1.37
C ALA A 392 7.88 -12.83 -2.89
N GLU A 393 8.96 -12.47 -3.60
CA GLU A 393 8.98 -12.49 -5.07
C GLU A 393 8.68 -13.89 -5.59
N ARG A 394 9.38 -14.91 -5.06
CA ARG A 394 9.20 -16.30 -5.49
C ARG A 394 7.80 -16.84 -5.20
N VAL A 395 7.19 -16.47 -4.07
CA VAL A 395 5.79 -16.80 -3.78
C VAL A 395 4.88 -16.17 -4.82
N MET A 396 4.98 -14.87 -5.09
CA MET A 396 4.11 -14.21 -6.07
C MET A 396 4.28 -14.79 -7.48
N LEU A 397 5.52 -15.05 -7.91
CA LEU A 397 5.81 -15.64 -9.22
C LEU A 397 5.25 -17.07 -9.37
N ALA A 398 4.98 -17.79 -8.28
CA ALA A 398 4.38 -19.12 -8.36
C ALA A 398 2.91 -19.13 -8.78
N PHE A 399 2.24 -17.96 -8.78
CA PHE A 399 0.80 -17.84 -9.06
C PHE A 399 0.48 -17.07 -10.34
N ILE A 400 1.42 -16.32 -10.90
CA ILE A 400 1.17 -15.43 -12.04
C ILE A 400 0.75 -16.18 -13.30
N ASP A 401 1.27 -17.39 -13.55
CA ASP A 401 0.93 -18.18 -14.75
C ASP A 401 -0.48 -18.78 -14.65
N SER A 402 -1.02 -18.90 -13.44
CA SER A 402 -2.44 -19.21 -13.21
C SER A 402 -3.32 -17.95 -13.18
N GLY A 403 -2.74 -16.77 -13.38
CA GLY A 403 -3.43 -15.48 -13.28
C GLY A 403 -4.00 -15.18 -11.88
N ILE A 404 -3.52 -15.87 -10.84
CA ILE A 404 -4.02 -15.71 -9.47
C ILE A 404 -3.25 -14.56 -8.80
N PRO A 405 -3.94 -13.50 -8.33
CA PRO A 405 -3.28 -12.41 -7.64
C PRO A 405 -2.92 -12.82 -6.20
N ILE A 406 -1.67 -12.59 -5.82
CA ILE A 406 -1.18 -12.70 -4.44
C ILE A 406 -0.87 -11.30 -3.94
N LEU A 407 -1.44 -10.89 -2.80
CA LEU A 407 -1.25 -9.55 -2.25
C LEU A 407 -0.27 -9.59 -1.08
N PRO A 408 0.95 -9.09 -1.23
CA PRO A 408 1.93 -9.11 -0.15
C PRO A 408 1.68 -7.99 0.86
N ILE A 409 1.76 -8.35 2.14
CA ILE A 409 1.83 -7.43 3.27
C ILE A 409 3.11 -7.79 4.05
N HIS A 410 4.23 -7.21 3.61
CA HIS A 410 5.55 -7.60 4.09
C HIS A 410 5.81 -9.10 3.88
N ASP A 411 5.92 -9.87 4.97
CA ASP A 411 6.16 -11.31 5.01
C ASP A 411 4.87 -12.16 5.05
N SER A 412 3.68 -11.54 5.11
CA SER A 412 2.40 -12.22 4.95
C SER A 412 1.80 -12.01 3.55
N PHE A 413 0.90 -12.91 3.15
CA PHE A 413 0.26 -12.90 1.84
C PHE A 413 -1.24 -13.10 1.96
N LEU A 414 -2.02 -12.29 1.24
CA LEU A 414 -3.44 -12.53 1.03
C LEU A 414 -3.64 -13.29 -0.28
N VAL A 415 -4.47 -14.33 -0.22
CA VAL A 415 -4.93 -15.10 -1.37
C VAL A 415 -6.42 -15.44 -1.23
N HIS A 416 -7.09 -15.72 -2.33
CA HIS A 416 -8.42 -16.32 -2.31
C HIS A 416 -8.45 -17.58 -1.43
N GLU A 417 -9.47 -17.72 -0.58
CA GLU A 417 -9.58 -18.82 0.39
C GLU A 417 -9.41 -20.21 -0.24
N GLY A 418 -9.99 -20.44 -1.43
CA GLY A 418 -9.85 -21.70 -2.15
C GLY A 418 -8.44 -22.05 -2.64
N HIS A 419 -7.47 -21.13 -2.52
CA HIS A 419 -6.06 -21.38 -2.83
C HIS A 419 -5.16 -21.36 -1.58
N ARG A 420 -5.74 -21.40 -0.37
CA ARG A 420 -5.00 -21.41 0.89
C ARG A 420 -3.94 -22.50 0.96
N ASP A 421 -4.30 -23.74 0.62
CA ASP A 421 -3.37 -24.87 0.71
C ASP A 421 -2.24 -24.78 -0.31
N LEU A 422 -2.56 -24.33 -1.53
CA LEU A 422 -1.58 -24.06 -2.56
C LEU A 422 -0.63 -22.92 -2.12
N LEU A 423 -1.15 -21.86 -1.50
CA LEU A 423 -0.32 -20.80 -0.93
C LEU A 423 0.62 -21.34 0.15
N ASN A 424 0.12 -22.18 1.07
CA ASN A 424 0.95 -22.80 2.09
C ASN A 424 2.10 -23.60 1.47
N GLU A 425 1.80 -24.44 0.47
CA GLU A 425 2.83 -25.21 -0.25
C GLU A 425 3.87 -24.30 -0.90
N ARG A 426 3.42 -23.27 -1.64
CA ARG A 426 4.33 -22.33 -2.35
C ARG A 426 5.15 -21.47 -1.40
N MET A 427 4.59 -21.06 -0.26
CA MET A 427 5.31 -20.36 0.80
C MET A 427 6.43 -21.23 1.38
N GLN A 428 6.14 -22.49 1.74
CA GLN A 428 7.17 -23.39 2.27
C GLN A 428 8.27 -23.67 1.25
N ALA A 429 7.89 -23.94 -0.01
CA ALA A 429 8.82 -24.19 -1.08
C ALA A 429 9.74 -22.98 -1.35
N ALA A 430 9.17 -21.76 -1.34
CA ALA A 430 9.93 -20.54 -1.52
C ALA A 430 10.91 -20.30 -0.35
N LEU A 431 10.45 -20.46 0.88
CA LEU A 431 11.29 -20.28 2.07
C LEU A 431 12.44 -21.31 2.11
N THR A 432 12.15 -22.56 1.79
CA THR A 432 13.18 -23.62 1.73
C THR A 432 14.20 -23.32 0.64
N ALA A 433 13.75 -22.89 -0.54
CA ALA A 433 14.65 -22.66 -1.66
C ALA A 433 15.56 -21.42 -1.50
N ILE A 434 15.11 -20.38 -0.79
CA ILE A 434 15.89 -19.15 -0.57
C ILE A 434 16.70 -19.20 0.72
N CYS A 435 16.10 -19.70 1.80
CA CYS A 435 16.68 -19.64 3.13
C CYS A 435 17.14 -21.01 3.66
N GLY A 436 16.78 -22.13 3.01
CA GLY A 436 17.12 -23.47 3.48
C GLY A 436 16.33 -23.90 4.72
N VAL A 437 15.19 -23.26 5.02
CA VAL A 437 14.43 -23.46 6.25
C VAL A 437 12.94 -23.69 6.00
N VAL A 438 12.29 -24.28 7.00
CA VAL A 438 10.84 -24.46 7.10
C VAL A 438 10.38 -23.86 8.42
N THR A 439 9.23 -23.20 8.42
CA THR A 439 8.60 -22.70 9.67
C THR A 439 7.09 -22.90 9.64
N LYS A 440 6.43 -22.81 10.79
CA LYS A 440 4.98 -22.89 10.89
C LYS A 440 4.33 -21.72 10.15
N LEU A 441 3.40 -22.03 9.24
CA LEU A 441 2.50 -21.04 8.66
C LEU A 441 1.26 -20.92 9.54
N LYS A 442 0.76 -19.69 9.68
CA LYS A 442 -0.47 -19.43 10.44
C LYS A 442 -1.40 -18.54 9.64
N PRO A 443 -2.72 -18.78 9.69
CA PRO A 443 -3.66 -17.77 9.27
C PRO A 443 -3.52 -16.56 10.19
N VAL A 444 -3.65 -15.37 9.62
CA VAL A 444 -3.87 -14.18 10.44
C VAL A 444 -5.35 -14.19 10.79
N GLU A 445 -5.65 -14.75 11.95
CA GLU A 445 -7.02 -14.86 12.44
C GLU A 445 -7.62 -13.45 12.59
N PRO A 446 -8.88 -13.27 12.15
CA PRO A 446 -9.61 -12.06 12.44
C PRO A 446 -9.81 -11.92 13.96
N ASP A 447 -9.96 -10.68 14.42
CA ASP A 447 -10.23 -10.39 15.83
C ASP A 447 -11.59 -10.99 16.24
N LEU A 448 -11.57 -12.18 16.84
CA LEU A 448 -12.75 -12.97 17.20
C LEU A 448 -13.62 -12.27 18.24
N ASP A 449 -13.02 -11.54 19.18
CA ASP A 449 -13.77 -10.76 20.18
C ASP A 449 -14.58 -9.66 19.50
N GLN A 450 -14.01 -9.04 18.46
CA GLN A 450 -14.72 -8.07 17.65
C GLN A 450 -15.81 -8.72 16.77
N ILE A 451 -15.56 -9.90 16.19
CA ILE A 451 -16.60 -10.67 15.44
C ILE A 451 -17.79 -10.96 16.35
N LEU A 452 -17.51 -11.49 17.54
CA LEU A 452 -18.54 -11.85 18.50
C LEU A 452 -19.29 -10.61 19.00
N ALA A 453 -18.61 -9.48 19.17
CA ALA A 453 -19.26 -8.21 19.51
C ALA A 453 -20.13 -7.66 18.36
N GLU A 454 -19.69 -7.75 17.12
CA GLU A 454 -20.45 -7.35 15.93
C GLU A 454 -21.68 -8.26 15.75
N GLN A 455 -21.49 -9.57 15.85
CA GLN A 455 -22.58 -10.55 15.79
C GLN A 455 -23.56 -10.39 16.97
N ALA A 456 -23.07 -10.07 18.17
CA ALA A 456 -23.93 -9.77 19.31
C ALA A 456 -24.73 -8.48 19.11
N ALA A 457 -24.12 -7.44 18.53
CA ALA A 457 -24.83 -6.21 18.18
C ALA A 457 -25.87 -6.43 17.06
N GLU A 458 -25.55 -7.26 16.06
CA GLU A 458 -26.52 -7.69 15.03
C GLU A 458 -27.66 -8.52 15.63
N GLN A 459 -27.37 -9.44 16.57
CA GLN A 459 -28.37 -10.24 17.28
C GLN A 459 -29.23 -9.43 18.26
N GLU A 460 -28.71 -8.37 18.87
CA GLU A 460 -29.51 -7.42 19.65
C GLU A 460 -30.46 -6.61 18.78
N MET A 461 -30.11 -6.38 17.51
CA MET A 461 -30.96 -5.70 16.53
C MET A 461 -31.95 -6.63 15.82
N ASP A 462 -31.67 -7.94 15.77
CA ASP A 462 -32.54 -8.98 15.18
C ASP A 462 -32.66 -10.19 16.13
N SER A 463 -33.60 -10.10 17.06
CA SER A 463 -33.82 -11.10 18.11
C SER A 463 -34.35 -12.45 17.60
N GLU A 464 -34.90 -12.50 16.39
CA GLU A 464 -35.46 -13.72 15.80
C GLU A 464 -34.51 -14.41 14.82
N GLY A 465 -33.44 -13.73 14.40
CA GLY A 465 -32.37 -14.27 13.54
C GLY A 465 -32.76 -14.46 12.07
N PHE A 466 -33.82 -13.81 11.61
CA PHE A 466 -34.33 -13.89 10.25
C PHE A 466 -33.91 -12.69 9.36
N GLY A 467 -33.17 -11.74 9.92
CA GLY A 467 -32.88 -10.44 9.33
C GLY A 467 -34.10 -9.51 9.35
N ALA A 468 -33.92 -8.27 8.89
CA ALA A 468 -35.05 -7.41 8.59
C ALA A 468 -35.92 -8.03 7.49
N GLU A 469 -37.25 -7.89 7.56
CA GLU A 469 -38.17 -8.30 6.50
C GLU A 469 -37.66 -7.73 5.17
N THR A 470 -37.16 -8.62 4.31
CA THR A 470 -36.66 -8.25 2.99
C THR A 470 -37.84 -8.24 2.04
N THR A 471 -37.99 -7.13 1.32
CA THR A 471 -38.96 -7.01 0.23
C THR A 471 -38.79 -8.15 -0.77
N GLN A 472 -39.91 -8.67 -1.29
CA GLN A 472 -39.91 -9.63 -2.39
C GLN A 472 -39.86 -8.93 -3.75
N ASP A 473 -39.92 -7.60 -3.77
CA ASP A 473 -39.77 -6.83 -4.99
C ASP A 473 -38.31 -6.84 -5.44
N LEU A 474 -38.08 -7.47 -6.59
CA LEU A 474 -36.74 -7.60 -7.16
C LEU A 474 -36.08 -6.24 -7.42
N GLY A 475 -36.86 -5.20 -7.73
CA GLY A 475 -36.37 -3.84 -7.94
C GLY A 475 -35.92 -3.19 -6.64
N GLU A 476 -36.65 -3.38 -5.55
CA GLU A 476 -36.25 -2.91 -4.22
C GLU A 476 -35.03 -3.69 -3.68
N ILE A 477 -34.94 -5.02 -3.89
CA ILE A 477 -33.75 -5.81 -3.54
C ILE A 477 -32.50 -5.32 -4.30
N LEU A 478 -32.63 -5.04 -5.60
CA LEU A 478 -31.52 -4.48 -6.38
C LEU A 478 -31.18 -3.05 -5.94
N ALA A 479 -32.16 -2.29 -5.44
CA ALA A 479 -31.94 -0.96 -4.87
C ALA A 479 -31.24 -1.00 -3.50
N THR A 480 -31.31 -2.12 -2.76
CA THR A 480 -30.58 -2.31 -1.49
C THR A 480 -29.11 -2.71 -1.67
N GLN A 481 -28.62 -2.90 -2.90
CA GLN A 481 -27.19 -3.13 -3.16
C GLN A 481 -26.35 -1.95 -2.65
N GLU A 482 -25.50 -2.21 -1.66
CA GLU A 482 -24.63 -1.19 -1.07
C GLU A 482 -23.21 -1.28 -1.61
N GLY A 483 -22.67 -0.11 -2.00
CA GLY A 483 -21.25 0.17 -2.18
C GLY A 483 -20.46 -0.83 -3.03
N HIS A 484 -20.02 -1.90 -2.40
CA HIS A 484 -19.21 -2.95 -2.99
C HIS A 484 -19.90 -3.70 -4.13
N ASP A 485 -21.21 -4.00 -4.02
CA ASP A 485 -21.96 -4.72 -5.05
C ASP A 485 -22.03 -3.91 -6.34
N LYS A 486 -22.41 -2.62 -6.21
CA LYS A 486 -22.44 -1.67 -7.33
C LYS A 486 -21.07 -1.53 -8.00
N ARG A 487 -20.00 -1.45 -7.20
CA ARG A 487 -18.63 -1.34 -7.73
C ARG A 487 -18.17 -2.63 -8.42
N LEU A 488 -18.55 -3.79 -7.90
CA LEU A 488 -18.27 -5.09 -8.50
C LEU A 488 -18.99 -5.25 -9.84
N ASP A 489 -20.30 -4.97 -9.88
CA ASP A 489 -21.09 -5.04 -11.11
C ASP A 489 -20.57 -4.08 -12.17
N ALA A 490 -20.25 -2.84 -11.78
CA ALA A 490 -19.62 -1.89 -12.68
C ALA A 490 -18.27 -2.37 -13.21
N PHE A 491 -17.45 -3.02 -12.37
CA PHE A 491 -16.17 -3.58 -12.81
C PHE A 491 -16.37 -4.73 -13.82
N LEU A 492 -17.33 -5.62 -13.57
CA LEU A 492 -17.63 -6.74 -14.47
C LEU A 492 -18.25 -6.28 -15.80
N ALA A 493 -18.94 -5.14 -15.82
CA ALA A 493 -19.47 -4.52 -17.03
C ALA A 493 -18.41 -3.79 -17.87
N LEU A 494 -17.20 -3.56 -17.33
CA LEU A 494 -16.12 -2.96 -18.11
C LEU A 494 -15.65 -3.93 -19.20
N PRO A 495 -15.39 -3.46 -20.44
CA PRO A 495 -14.80 -4.28 -21.49
C PRO A 495 -13.51 -4.94 -20.99
N SER A 496 -13.36 -6.24 -21.20
CA SER A 496 -12.11 -6.91 -20.81
C SER A 496 -10.94 -6.38 -21.64
N ALA A 497 -9.74 -6.38 -21.05
CA ALA A 497 -8.54 -5.92 -21.75
C ALA A 497 -8.19 -6.81 -22.97
N ASP A 498 -8.65 -8.06 -22.97
CA ASP A 498 -8.26 -9.11 -23.92
C ASP A 498 -9.31 -9.39 -25.02
N GLU A 499 -10.51 -8.81 -24.96
CA GLU A 499 -11.64 -9.15 -25.85
C GLU A 499 -11.50 -8.73 -27.32
N ASN A 500 -10.38 -8.17 -27.78
CA ASN A 500 -10.17 -7.88 -29.21
C ASN A 500 -8.69 -7.99 -29.59
N SER A 501 -8.15 -9.21 -29.56
CA SER A 501 -6.91 -9.57 -30.26
C SER A 501 -7.18 -10.41 -31.52
N ASP A 502 -8.30 -10.13 -32.19
CA ASP A 502 -8.63 -10.60 -33.53
C ASP A 502 -8.67 -9.44 -34.53
#